data_AF-A0A3S6GSX4-F1
#
_entry.id   AF-A0A3S6GSX4-F1
#
_cell.length_a   1.000
_cell.length_b   1.000
_cell.length_c   1.000
_cell.angle_alpha   90.00
_cell.angle_beta   90.00
_cell.angle_gamma   90.00
#
_symmetry.space_group_name_H-M   'P 1'
#
loop_
_entity.id
_entity.type
_entity.pdbx_description
1 polymer ?
#
loop_
_entity_poly.entity_id
_entity_poly.type
_entity_poly.pdbx_seq_one_letter_code
_entity_poly.pdbx_strand_id
1 'polypeptide(L)'
;AAAAVLKQSETQKQLLNQPVEIKPADLVNYNPIAEKHVNGTMTLAELSAAALQYSDNTAMNKLIAQLGGPGGVTAFARAIGDETFRLDRTEPTLNTAIPGDPRDTTTPRAMAQTLRQLTLGHALGETQRAQLVTWLKGNTTGAASIRAGLPTSWTVGDKTGSGDYGTTNDIAVIWPQGRAP
;
A
#
# COMPACT_ATOMS: atom_id res chain seq x y z
N ALA A 1 2.92 -4.03 0.00
CA ALA A 1 2.60 -5.04 -1.02
C ALA A 1 2.55 -4.46 -2.45
N ALA A 2 1.68 -3.47 -2.75
CA ALA A 2 1.53 -2.92 -4.12
C ALA A 2 2.85 -2.51 -4.79
N ALA A 3 3.75 -1.81 -4.08
CA ALA A 3 5.07 -1.46 -4.60
C ALA A 3 5.95 -2.68 -4.96
N ALA A 4 5.86 -3.77 -4.19
CA ALA A 4 6.59 -5.00 -4.46
C ALA A 4 6.03 -5.72 -5.70
N VAL A 5 4.70 -5.74 -5.87
CA VAL A 5 4.05 -6.25 -7.09
C VAL A 5 4.45 -5.42 -8.31
N LEU A 6 4.48 -4.08 -8.17
CA LEU A 6 5.01 -3.21 -9.20
C LEU A 6 6.47 -3.56 -9.53
N LYS A 7 7.33 -3.79 -8.52
CA LYS A 7 8.71 -4.22 -8.76
C LYS A 7 8.79 -5.51 -9.57
N GLN A 8 7.99 -6.52 -9.24
CA GLN A 8 7.92 -7.76 -10.02
C GLN A 8 7.46 -7.51 -11.47
N SER A 9 6.55 -6.56 -11.68
CA SER A 9 6.03 -6.22 -13.02
C SER A 9 7.07 -5.58 -13.95
N GLU A 10 8.20 -5.09 -13.41
CA GLU A 10 9.29 -4.54 -14.23
C GLU A 10 9.84 -5.59 -15.20
N THR A 11 9.96 -6.84 -14.75
CA THR A 11 10.42 -7.98 -15.56
C THR A 11 9.25 -8.83 -16.07
N GLN A 12 8.14 -8.90 -15.32
CA GLN A 12 6.95 -9.65 -15.68
C GLN A 12 5.87 -8.72 -16.28
N LYS A 13 5.99 -8.42 -17.56
CA LYS A 13 5.18 -7.36 -18.22
C LYS A 13 3.66 -7.57 -18.16
N GLN A 14 3.18 -8.80 -18.03
CA GLN A 14 1.75 -9.11 -17.95
C GLN A 14 1.24 -9.28 -16.51
N LEU A 15 2.11 -9.15 -15.51
CA LEU A 15 1.77 -9.45 -14.11
C LEU A 15 0.60 -8.60 -13.63
N LEU A 16 0.60 -7.29 -13.92
CA LEU A 16 -0.48 -6.40 -13.47
C LEU A 16 -1.85 -6.74 -14.06
N ASN A 17 -1.90 -7.40 -15.22
CA ASN A 17 -3.13 -7.85 -15.89
C ASN A 17 -3.54 -9.27 -15.49
N GLN A 18 -2.76 -9.95 -14.65
CA GLN A 18 -3.06 -11.31 -14.23
C GLN A 18 -4.38 -11.32 -13.45
N PRO A 19 -5.39 -12.10 -13.88
CA PRO A 19 -6.64 -12.24 -13.15
C PRO A 19 -6.41 -13.08 -11.89
N VAL A 20 -6.96 -12.60 -10.78
CA VAL A 20 -6.95 -13.28 -9.48
C VAL A 20 -8.39 -13.52 -9.06
N GLU A 21 -8.71 -14.78 -8.78
CA GLU A 21 -10.03 -15.20 -8.33
C GLU A 21 -10.35 -14.61 -6.94
N ILE A 22 -11.58 -14.11 -6.79
CA ILE A 22 -12.12 -13.62 -5.51
C ILE A 22 -13.23 -14.57 -5.06
N LYS A 23 -12.97 -15.34 -4.00
CA LYS A 23 -13.87 -16.31 -3.41
C LYS A 23 -14.58 -15.69 -2.20
N PRO A 24 -15.78 -16.20 -1.83
CA PRO A 24 -16.44 -15.79 -0.59
C PRO A 24 -15.54 -15.95 0.64
N ALA A 25 -14.73 -17.02 0.67
CA ALA A 25 -13.81 -17.32 1.76
C ALA A 25 -12.58 -16.39 1.84
N ASP A 26 -12.33 -15.55 0.83
CA ASP A 26 -11.26 -14.57 0.86
C ASP A 26 -11.66 -13.29 1.59
N LEU A 27 -12.96 -13.04 1.78
CA LEU A 27 -13.46 -11.83 2.42
C LEU A 27 -13.09 -11.79 3.90
N VAL A 28 -12.72 -10.60 4.37
CA VAL A 28 -12.33 -10.36 5.77
C VAL A 28 -13.20 -9.24 6.35
N ASN A 29 -12.68 -8.46 7.30
CA ASN A 29 -13.45 -7.45 8.03
C ASN A 29 -13.84 -6.21 7.21
N TYR A 30 -13.11 -5.89 6.13
CA TYR A 30 -13.33 -4.67 5.34
C TYR A 30 -12.87 -4.84 3.89
N ASN A 31 -13.83 -4.90 2.95
CA ASN A 31 -13.59 -5.26 1.55
C ASN A 31 -14.53 -4.53 0.58
N PRO A 32 -14.53 -3.18 0.57
CA PRO A 32 -15.52 -2.36 -0.15
C PRO A 32 -15.44 -2.47 -1.68
N ILE A 33 -14.35 -3.02 -2.22
CA ILE A 33 -14.18 -3.26 -3.65
C ILE A 33 -14.27 -4.75 -3.93
N ALA A 34 -13.48 -5.58 -3.26
CA ALA A 34 -13.38 -7.00 -3.55
C ALA A 34 -14.71 -7.76 -3.41
N GLU A 35 -15.59 -7.35 -2.48
CA GLU A 35 -16.90 -7.99 -2.30
C GLU A 35 -17.79 -7.92 -3.55
N LYS A 36 -17.59 -6.90 -4.39
CA LYS A 36 -18.37 -6.70 -5.63
C LYS A 36 -17.92 -7.65 -6.74
N HIS A 37 -16.81 -8.35 -6.54
CA HIS A 37 -16.18 -9.25 -7.51
C HIS A 37 -16.18 -10.71 -7.06
N VAL A 38 -16.91 -11.07 -6.00
CA VAL A 38 -17.00 -12.46 -5.51
C VAL A 38 -17.52 -13.41 -6.60
N ASN A 39 -16.92 -14.59 -6.68
CA ASN A 39 -17.09 -15.59 -7.75
C ASN A 39 -16.66 -15.09 -9.14
N GLY A 40 -15.93 -13.98 -9.19
CA GLY A 40 -15.29 -13.43 -10.36
C GLY A 40 -13.79 -13.26 -10.16
N THR A 41 -13.22 -12.30 -10.88
CA THR A 41 -11.79 -11.98 -10.79
C THR A 41 -11.56 -10.49 -10.67
N MET A 42 -10.41 -10.14 -10.11
CA MET A 42 -9.79 -8.82 -10.20
C MET A 42 -8.35 -9.00 -10.65
N THR A 43 -7.84 -8.08 -11.45
CA THR A 43 -6.42 -8.03 -11.82
C THR A 43 -5.54 -7.59 -10.65
N LEU A 44 -4.25 -7.90 -10.69
CA LEU A 44 -3.30 -7.40 -9.68
C LEU A 44 -3.22 -5.85 -9.66
N ALA A 45 -3.47 -5.18 -10.78
CA ALA A 45 -3.62 -3.72 -10.83
C ALA A 45 -4.86 -3.23 -10.08
N GLU A 46 -6.03 -3.86 -10.31
CA GLU A 46 -7.27 -3.51 -9.62
C GLU A 46 -7.19 -3.78 -8.12
N LEU A 47 -6.58 -4.89 -7.72
CA LEU A 47 -6.31 -5.21 -6.31
C LEU A 47 -5.36 -4.18 -5.68
N SER A 48 -4.32 -3.76 -6.39
CA SER A 48 -3.39 -2.72 -5.92
C SER A 48 -4.09 -1.38 -5.73
N ALA A 49 -4.94 -1.00 -6.68
CA ALA A 49 -5.75 0.22 -6.58
C ALA A 49 -6.74 0.13 -5.41
N ALA A 50 -7.46 -0.99 -5.26
CA ALA A 50 -8.40 -1.21 -4.15
C ALA A 50 -7.72 -1.12 -2.77
N ALA A 51 -6.58 -1.79 -2.61
CA ALA A 51 -5.82 -1.77 -1.37
C ALA A 51 -5.26 -0.36 -1.04
N LEU A 52 -4.82 0.40 -2.04
CA LEU A 52 -4.26 1.75 -1.81
C LEU A 52 -5.34 2.82 -1.66
N GLN A 53 -6.39 2.81 -2.48
CA GLN A 53 -7.34 3.91 -2.58
C GLN A 53 -8.54 3.76 -1.66
N TYR A 54 -8.89 2.52 -1.32
CA TYR A 54 -10.05 2.19 -0.49
C TYR A 54 -9.66 1.38 0.74
N SER A 55 -8.36 1.09 0.95
CA SER A 55 -7.88 0.26 2.06
C SER A 55 -8.54 -1.12 2.12
N ASP A 56 -8.86 -1.71 0.97
CA ASP A 56 -9.52 -3.02 0.89
C ASP A 56 -8.59 -4.14 1.40
N ASN A 57 -9.02 -4.81 2.48
CA ASN A 57 -8.21 -5.79 3.19
C ASN A 57 -8.13 -7.13 2.47
N THR A 58 -9.19 -7.53 1.77
CA THR A 58 -9.15 -8.72 0.91
C THR A 58 -8.15 -8.50 -0.22
N ALA A 59 -8.17 -7.33 -0.84
CA ALA A 59 -7.22 -6.97 -1.88
C ALA A 59 -5.78 -6.98 -1.35
N MET A 60 -5.52 -6.41 -0.16
CA MET A 60 -4.21 -6.49 0.49
C MET A 60 -3.77 -7.95 0.69
N ASN A 61 -4.63 -8.82 1.22
CA ASN A 61 -4.31 -10.23 1.44
C ASN A 61 -3.98 -10.97 0.13
N LYS A 62 -4.69 -10.69 -0.97
CA LYS A 62 -4.35 -11.24 -2.30
C LYS A 62 -2.98 -10.80 -2.78
N LEU A 63 -2.62 -9.52 -2.60
CA LEU A 63 -1.29 -9.01 -2.96
C LEU A 63 -0.19 -9.61 -2.08
N ILE A 64 -0.45 -9.80 -0.77
CA ILE A 64 0.50 -10.46 0.14
C ILE A 64 0.70 -11.92 -0.29
N ALA A 65 -0.37 -12.64 -0.64
CA ALA A 65 -0.28 -14.02 -1.13
C ALA A 65 0.54 -14.13 -2.42
N GLN A 66 0.34 -13.21 -3.38
CA GLN A 66 1.15 -13.11 -4.60
C GLN A 66 2.65 -12.95 -4.32
N LEU A 67 3.00 -12.31 -3.20
CA LEU A 67 4.37 -12.07 -2.77
C LEU A 67 4.95 -13.21 -1.91
N GLY A 68 4.20 -14.29 -1.69
CA GLY A 68 4.63 -15.41 -0.84
C GLY A 68 4.44 -15.17 0.66
N GLY A 69 3.53 -14.27 1.04
CA GLY A 69 3.19 -13.97 2.44
C GLY A 69 3.89 -12.73 3.01
N PRO A 70 3.67 -12.41 4.29
CA PRO A 70 4.23 -11.22 4.95
C PRO A 70 5.76 -11.14 4.86
N GLY A 71 6.44 -12.28 4.97
CA GLY A 71 7.89 -12.39 4.80
C GLY A 71 8.38 -11.90 3.44
N GLY A 72 7.62 -12.13 2.36
CA GLY A 72 7.96 -11.63 1.02
C GLY A 72 7.86 -10.10 0.91
N VAL A 73 6.90 -9.49 1.59
CA VAL A 73 6.79 -8.02 1.68
C VAL A 73 7.97 -7.44 2.45
N THR A 74 8.33 -8.06 3.58
CA THR A 74 9.50 -7.67 4.38
C THR A 74 10.80 -7.84 3.58
N ALA A 75 10.96 -8.93 2.83
CA ALA A 75 12.11 -9.16 1.98
C ALA A 75 12.24 -8.08 0.89
N PHE A 76 11.13 -7.64 0.28
CA PHE A 76 11.16 -6.52 -0.65
C PHE A 76 11.63 -5.22 0.02
N ALA A 77 11.16 -4.91 1.23
CA ALA A 77 11.62 -3.75 1.98
C ALA A 77 13.14 -3.78 2.22
N ARG A 78 13.68 -4.94 2.62
CA ARG A 78 15.14 -5.15 2.75
C ARG A 78 15.88 -4.95 1.43
N ALA A 79 15.33 -5.44 0.32
CA ALA A 79 15.95 -5.30 -1.00
C ALA A 79 16.08 -3.84 -1.48
N ILE A 80 15.27 -2.93 -0.96
CA ILE A 80 15.34 -1.48 -1.25
C ILE A 80 16.05 -0.68 -0.15
N GLY A 81 16.70 -1.37 0.80
CA GLY A 81 17.52 -0.77 1.86
C GLY A 81 16.76 -0.39 3.14
N ASP A 82 15.51 -0.81 3.30
CA ASP A 82 14.77 -0.62 4.57
C ASP A 82 15.01 -1.81 5.50
N GLU A 83 15.82 -1.59 6.55
CA GLU A 83 16.12 -2.60 7.58
C GLU A 83 15.14 -2.60 8.75
N THR A 84 14.22 -1.64 8.80
CA THR A 84 13.32 -1.41 9.94
C THR A 84 11.93 -2.00 9.71
N PHE A 85 11.36 -1.78 8.53
CA PHE A 85 10.02 -2.26 8.20
C PHE A 85 9.91 -3.77 8.42
N ARG A 86 8.81 -4.21 9.04
CA ARG A 86 8.45 -5.62 9.10
C ARG A 86 6.95 -5.78 8.98
N LEU A 87 6.56 -6.78 8.21
CA LEU A 87 5.20 -7.28 8.13
C LEU A 87 5.24 -8.74 8.54
N ASP A 88 4.48 -9.08 9.56
CA ASP A 88 4.50 -10.38 10.23
C ASP A 88 3.17 -11.12 10.05
N ARG A 89 2.07 -10.38 9.86
CA ARG A 89 0.71 -10.92 9.72
C ARG A 89 0.01 -10.40 8.47
N THR A 90 -1.15 -10.99 8.21
CA THR A 90 -2.09 -10.57 7.17
C THR A 90 -3.29 -9.83 7.79
N GLU A 91 -4.11 -9.24 6.95
CA GLU A 91 -5.36 -8.63 7.39
C GLU A 91 -6.33 -9.68 7.95
N PRO A 92 -7.10 -9.36 8.99
CA PRO A 92 -7.10 -8.10 9.74
C PRO A 92 -6.06 -8.00 10.86
N THR A 93 -5.42 -9.13 11.19
CA THR A 93 -4.69 -9.30 12.46
C THR A 93 -3.42 -8.47 12.60
N LEU A 94 -2.91 -7.90 11.51
CA LEU A 94 -1.79 -6.95 11.56
C LEU A 94 -2.14 -5.63 12.30
N ASN A 95 -3.43 -5.32 12.49
CA ASN A 95 -3.89 -4.05 13.09
C ASN A 95 -4.10 -4.08 14.61
N THR A 96 -3.70 -5.15 15.30
CA THR A 96 -3.88 -5.25 16.77
C THR A 96 -3.13 -4.17 17.57
N ALA A 97 -2.08 -3.57 16.99
CA ALA A 97 -1.36 -2.40 17.52
C ALA A 97 -1.01 -2.45 19.03
N ILE A 98 -0.72 -3.66 19.55
CA ILE A 98 -0.51 -3.87 20.98
C ILE A 98 0.74 -3.10 21.44
N PRO A 99 0.67 -2.27 22.50
CA PRO A 99 1.83 -1.55 22.99
C PRO A 99 3.01 -2.47 23.32
N GLY A 100 4.16 -2.20 22.73
CA GLY A 100 5.39 -2.98 22.90
C GLY A 100 5.52 -4.22 22.00
N ASP A 101 4.50 -4.57 21.22
CA ASP A 101 4.60 -5.64 20.21
C ASP A 101 5.38 -5.13 18.98
N PRO A 102 6.52 -5.76 18.62
CA PRO A 102 7.31 -5.31 17.47
C PRO A 102 6.69 -5.72 16.12
N ARG A 103 5.68 -6.60 16.08
CA ARG A 103 5.12 -7.11 14.82
C ARG A 103 4.39 -6.02 14.04
N ASP A 104 4.51 -6.08 12.72
CA ASP A 104 3.81 -5.18 11.78
C ASP A 104 4.17 -3.70 11.99
N THR A 105 5.41 -3.43 12.42
CA THR A 105 5.88 -2.09 12.74
C THR A 105 6.91 -1.56 11.74
N THR A 106 7.08 -0.25 11.79
CA THR A 106 8.18 0.50 11.19
C THR A 106 8.46 1.74 12.06
N THR A 107 9.43 2.56 11.68
CA THR A 107 9.61 3.90 12.27
C THR A 107 9.18 4.99 11.28
N PRO A 108 8.77 6.18 11.75
CA PRO A 108 8.44 7.30 10.87
C PRO A 108 9.57 7.65 9.89
N ARG A 109 10.83 7.59 10.34
CA ARG A 109 12.00 7.86 9.51
C ARG A 109 12.16 6.82 8.40
N ALA A 110 12.11 5.53 8.74
CA ALA A 110 12.27 4.46 7.77
C ALA A 110 11.16 4.50 6.71
N MET A 111 9.90 4.66 7.15
CA MET A 111 8.77 4.74 6.22
C MET A 111 8.84 5.98 5.31
N ALA A 112 9.26 7.14 5.82
CA ALA A 112 9.46 8.33 4.99
C ALA A 112 10.57 8.12 3.94
N GLN A 113 11.68 7.48 4.30
CA GLN A 113 12.77 7.16 3.37
C GLN A 113 12.32 6.16 2.30
N THR A 114 11.63 5.09 2.71
CA THR A 114 11.07 4.09 1.81
C THR A 114 10.05 4.69 0.85
N LEU A 115 9.12 5.50 1.36
CA LEU A 115 8.14 6.20 0.53
C LEU A 115 8.82 7.11 -0.50
N ARG A 116 9.85 7.88 -0.09
CA ARG A 116 10.64 8.71 -1.00
C ARG A 116 11.31 7.87 -2.09
N GLN A 117 11.95 6.75 -1.75
CA GLN A 117 12.62 5.89 -2.73
C GLN A 117 11.64 5.28 -3.75
N LEU A 118 10.44 4.92 -3.30
CA LEU A 118 9.41 4.30 -4.13
C LEU A 118 8.67 5.29 -5.05
N THR A 119 8.61 6.57 -4.67
CA THR A 119 7.77 7.57 -5.37
C THR A 119 8.57 8.64 -6.11
N LEU A 120 9.75 8.99 -5.61
CA LEU A 120 10.62 10.03 -6.16
C LEU A 120 12.01 9.50 -6.53
N GLY A 121 12.48 8.46 -5.84
CA GLY A 121 13.77 7.80 -6.07
C GLY A 121 13.71 6.69 -7.12
N HIS A 122 14.67 5.77 -7.08
CA HIS A 122 14.90 4.78 -8.14
C HIS A 122 14.63 3.32 -7.71
N ALA A 123 13.91 3.11 -6.61
CA ALA A 123 13.58 1.74 -6.17
C ALA A 123 12.65 1.01 -7.17
N LEU A 124 11.81 1.78 -7.87
CA LEU A 124 10.97 1.32 -8.97
C LEU A 124 11.41 1.92 -10.30
N GLY A 125 11.17 1.17 -11.38
CA GLY A 125 11.21 1.68 -12.75
C GLY A 125 10.23 2.84 -12.95
N GLU A 126 10.51 3.69 -13.93
CA GLU A 126 9.77 4.96 -14.12
C GLU A 126 8.26 4.77 -14.25
N THR A 127 7.81 3.82 -15.08
CA THR A 127 6.39 3.51 -15.28
C THR A 127 5.73 3.03 -13.98
N GLN A 128 6.40 2.15 -13.23
CA GLN A 128 5.92 1.61 -11.97
C GLN A 128 5.83 2.68 -10.88
N ARG A 129 6.85 3.53 -10.78
CA ARG A 129 6.88 4.68 -9.87
C ARG A 129 5.74 5.64 -10.17
N ALA A 130 5.53 5.98 -11.44
CA ALA A 130 4.42 6.83 -11.86
C ALA A 130 3.06 6.20 -11.51
N GLN A 131 2.90 4.90 -11.72
CA GLN A 131 1.68 4.18 -11.34
C GLN A 131 1.41 4.19 -9.83
N LEU A 132 2.44 3.96 -9.01
CA LEU A 132 2.32 4.05 -7.55
C LEU A 132 1.87 5.45 -7.13
N VAL A 133 2.50 6.49 -7.67
CA VAL A 133 2.14 7.89 -7.40
C VAL A 133 0.70 8.18 -7.81
N THR A 134 0.26 7.68 -8.97
CA THR A 134 -1.14 7.82 -9.41
C THR A 134 -2.12 7.18 -8.43
N TRP A 135 -1.84 5.97 -7.96
CA TRP A 135 -2.70 5.31 -6.97
C TRP A 135 -2.76 6.09 -5.65
N LEU A 136 -1.62 6.53 -5.11
CA LEU A 136 -1.55 7.33 -3.89
C LEU A 136 -2.30 8.66 -4.02
N LYS A 137 -2.18 9.34 -5.17
CA LYS A 137 -2.92 10.58 -5.45
C LYS A 137 -4.42 10.36 -5.43
N GLY A 138 -4.88 9.20 -5.89
CA GLY A 138 -6.28 8.80 -5.90
C GLY A 138 -6.81 8.20 -4.60
N ASN A 139 -6.08 8.30 -3.47
CA ASN A 139 -6.60 7.81 -2.19
C ASN A 139 -7.91 8.54 -1.80
N THR A 140 -8.91 7.77 -1.38
CA THR A 140 -10.23 8.29 -0.98
C THR A 140 -10.38 8.44 0.54
N THR A 141 -9.45 7.87 1.31
CA THR A 141 -9.55 7.77 2.77
C THR A 141 -8.81 8.88 3.53
N GLY A 142 -8.02 9.72 2.84
CA GLY A 142 -7.10 10.68 3.45
C GLY A 142 -7.63 12.10 3.69
N ALA A 143 -8.89 12.39 3.36
CA ALA A 143 -9.41 13.75 3.36
C ALA A 143 -9.30 14.47 4.71
N ALA A 144 -9.47 13.74 5.82
CA ALA A 144 -9.39 14.26 7.19
C ALA A 144 -8.00 14.09 7.85
N SER A 145 -7.00 13.58 7.11
CA SER A 145 -5.66 13.28 7.62
C SER A 145 -4.66 14.38 7.18
N ILE A 146 -3.48 14.04 6.65
CA ILE A 146 -2.46 15.04 6.27
C ILE A 146 -3.04 16.06 5.27
N ARG A 147 -3.90 15.64 4.35
CA ARG A 147 -4.53 16.52 3.36
C ARG A 147 -5.29 17.69 3.97
N ALA A 148 -5.95 17.50 5.11
CA ALA A 148 -6.74 18.54 5.76
C ALA A 148 -5.88 19.73 6.24
N GLY A 149 -4.59 19.49 6.50
CA GLY A 149 -3.65 20.51 6.97
C GLY A 149 -2.87 21.23 5.88
N LEU A 150 -3.11 20.92 4.59
CA LEU A 150 -2.32 21.44 3.47
C LEU A 150 -3.16 22.39 2.58
N PRO A 151 -2.51 23.33 1.86
CA PRO A 151 -3.21 24.13 0.85
C PRO A 151 -3.89 23.25 -0.21
N THR A 152 -5.14 23.55 -0.54
CA THR A 152 -5.93 22.79 -1.53
C THR A 152 -5.36 22.85 -2.95
N SER A 153 -4.47 23.80 -3.23
CA SER A 153 -3.74 23.89 -4.50
C SER A 153 -2.59 22.89 -4.61
N TRP A 154 -2.17 22.26 -3.51
CA TRP A 154 -1.07 21.29 -3.53
C TRP A 154 -1.58 19.91 -3.93
N THR A 155 -0.82 19.22 -4.77
CA THR A 155 -1.12 17.82 -5.08
C THR A 155 -0.56 16.95 -3.97
N VAL A 156 -1.37 16.03 -3.46
CA VAL A 156 -0.98 15.09 -2.41
C VAL A 156 -1.27 13.67 -2.88
N GLY A 157 -0.35 12.75 -2.61
CA GLY A 157 -0.59 11.32 -2.66
C GLY A 157 -0.29 10.71 -1.31
N ASP A 158 -1.25 10.01 -0.73
CA ASP A 158 -1.18 9.52 0.66
C ASP A 158 -1.75 8.11 0.81
N LYS A 159 -1.50 7.52 1.98
CA LYS A 159 -2.18 6.31 2.44
C LYS A 159 -2.33 6.35 3.95
N THR A 160 -3.59 6.26 4.37
CA THR A 160 -3.97 6.19 5.79
C THR A 160 -3.83 4.80 6.39
N GLY A 161 -3.85 4.71 7.71
CA GLY A 161 -4.00 3.46 8.46
C GLY A 161 -4.77 3.70 9.75
N SER A 162 -5.55 2.71 10.17
CA SER A 162 -6.27 2.74 11.44
C SER A 162 -6.25 1.35 12.06
N GLY A 163 -6.20 1.27 13.39
CA GLY A 163 -6.17 -0.01 14.09
C GLY A 163 -6.63 0.13 15.54
N ASP A 164 -6.41 -0.94 16.31
CA ASP A 164 -6.71 -0.95 17.73
C ASP A 164 -5.84 0.10 18.49
N TYR A 165 -6.15 0.31 19.76
CA TYR A 165 -5.48 1.31 20.61
C TYR A 165 -5.57 2.75 20.08
N GLY A 166 -6.57 3.05 19.26
CA GLY A 166 -6.75 4.38 18.66
C GLY A 166 -5.66 4.76 17.66
N THR A 167 -4.94 3.76 17.14
CA THR A 167 -3.86 3.98 16.17
C THR A 167 -4.43 4.66 14.92
N THR A 168 -3.89 5.84 14.59
CA THR A 168 -4.29 6.64 13.43
C THR A 168 -3.04 7.13 12.72
N ASN A 169 -2.80 6.61 11.52
CA ASN A 169 -1.58 6.84 10.77
C ASN A 169 -1.91 7.44 9.39
N ASP A 170 -0.96 8.20 8.84
CA ASP A 170 -0.99 8.64 7.45
C ASP A 170 0.45 8.86 6.96
N ILE A 171 0.73 8.52 5.71
CA ILE A 171 2.00 8.78 5.03
C ILE A 171 1.71 9.47 3.71
N ALA A 172 2.49 10.50 3.37
CA ALA A 172 2.21 11.30 2.18
C ALA A 172 3.47 11.73 1.44
N VAL A 173 3.32 11.86 0.12
CA VAL A 173 4.19 12.64 -0.76
C VAL A 173 3.40 13.85 -1.22
N ILE A 174 4.01 15.01 -1.12
CA ILE A 174 3.36 16.30 -1.33
C ILE A 174 4.10 16.99 -2.46
N TRP A 175 3.38 17.51 -3.45
CA TRP A 175 3.93 18.33 -4.52
C TRP A 175 3.42 19.77 -4.35
N PRO A 176 4.18 20.64 -3.66
CA PRO A 176 3.80 22.03 -3.48
C PRO A 176 3.86 22.80 -4.81
N GLN A 177 3.04 23.83 -4.93
CA GLN A 177 3.10 24.72 -6.10
C GLN A 177 4.44 25.46 -6.15
N GLY A 178 5.12 25.41 -7.31
CA GLY A 178 6.33 26.21 -7.57
C GLY A 178 7.63 25.72 -6.91
N ARG A 179 7.66 24.52 -6.32
CA ARG A 179 8.89 23.92 -5.77
C ARG A 179 8.86 22.40 -5.83
N ALA A 180 10.01 21.78 -5.59
CA ALA A 180 10.15 20.33 -5.58
C ALA A 180 9.30 19.67 -4.46
N PRO A 181 8.80 18.44 -4.69
CA PRO A 181 8.16 17.60 -3.69
C PRO A 181 9.13 17.13 -2.58
#